data_AF-A0A662ZG56-F1
#
_entry.id   AF-A0A662ZG56-F1
#
_cell.length_a   1.000
_cell.length_b   1.000
_cell.length_c   1.000
_cell.angle_alpha   90.00
_cell.angle_beta   90.00
_cell.angle_gamma   90.00
#
_symmetry.space_group_name_H-M   'P 1'
#
loop_
_entity.id
_entity.type
_entity.pdbx_description
1 polymer ?
#
loop_
_entity_poly.entity_id
_entity_poly.type
_entity_poly.pdbx_seq_one_letter_code
_entity_poly.pdbx_strand_id
1 'polypeptide(L)'
;MFRKLALIAGLLTVVSVVSSPVYAGNKFYRWEDSNGAIHYSPTKPYGVKSIDVIDTTFSSKQLEAIKKSNQEKQELYNIQNQDRLALEKELQRKHEIQRLQTCVDITFDKMSYQKRHIDDNSIKQKLDCEYKYNRTKQSAKYDQCILQVESDRLKNLKILEQSANHCFNNITDQSMIDEVMKKYREAPTIKADDMSMMNPNQGDEADNDKPQKKLRTSSKNKNKSKAKEESK
;
A
#
# COMPACT_ATOMS: atom_id res chain seq x y z
N MET A 1 21.75 -8.73 -54.44
CA MET A 1 23.11 -8.16 -54.57
C MET A 1 23.80 -8.18 -53.23
N PHE A 2 24.95 -8.83 -53.21
CA PHE A 2 25.96 -9.02 -52.17
C PHE A 2 26.13 -7.93 -51.10
N ARG A 3 26.33 -8.33 -49.84
CA ARG A 3 27.67 -8.36 -49.15
C ARG A 3 27.48 -8.80 -47.68
N LYS A 4 27.97 -9.99 -47.31
CA LYS A 4 29.25 -10.31 -46.62
C LYS A 4 29.25 -9.89 -45.14
N LEU A 5 29.13 -10.84 -44.20
CA LEU A 5 30.25 -11.54 -43.52
C LEU A 5 31.20 -10.57 -42.80
N ALA A 6 31.10 -10.52 -41.47
CA ALA A 6 32.21 -10.15 -40.59
C ALA A 6 32.07 -10.90 -39.25
N LEU A 7 32.48 -12.17 -39.31
CA LEU A 7 33.05 -12.91 -38.19
C LEU A 7 34.17 -12.07 -37.57
N ILE A 8 34.03 -11.67 -36.30
CA ILE A 8 35.18 -11.27 -35.48
C ILE A 8 35.16 -12.18 -34.25
N ALA A 9 35.83 -13.32 -34.43
CA ALA A 9 36.32 -14.15 -33.36
C ALA A 9 37.45 -13.38 -32.65
N GLY A 10 37.08 -12.62 -31.62
CA GLY A 10 38.01 -11.96 -30.71
C GLY A 10 38.50 -12.95 -29.66
N LEU A 11 39.60 -13.63 -29.98
CA LEU A 11 40.38 -14.51 -29.12
C LEU A 11 40.89 -13.72 -27.89
N LEU A 12 40.10 -13.66 -26.82
CA LEU A 12 40.51 -13.13 -25.53
C LEU A 12 41.34 -14.20 -24.81
N THR A 13 42.66 -14.11 -25.00
CA THR A 13 43.64 -14.84 -24.21
C THR A 13 43.54 -14.40 -22.75
N VAL A 14 42.83 -15.20 -21.96
CA VAL A 14 42.87 -15.13 -20.49
C VAL A 14 44.27 -15.51 -20.06
N VAL A 15 45.13 -14.51 -19.85
CA VAL A 15 46.39 -14.67 -19.11
C VAL A 15 45.99 -14.86 -17.66
N SER A 16 45.79 -16.12 -17.28
CA SER A 16 45.70 -16.55 -15.89
C SER A 16 47.05 -16.28 -15.23
N VAL A 17 47.23 -15.07 -14.69
CA VAL A 17 48.30 -14.80 -13.73
C VAL A 17 48.00 -15.69 -12.54
N VAL A 18 48.69 -16.83 -12.47
CA VAL A 18 48.74 -17.66 -11.28
C VAL A 18 49.48 -16.84 -10.24
N SER A 19 48.75 -15.98 -9.53
CA SER A 19 49.21 -15.37 -8.30
C SER A 19 49.40 -16.51 -7.31
N SER A 20 50.61 -17.06 -7.26
CA SER A 20 51.01 -17.95 -6.18
C SER A 20 50.71 -17.23 -4.87
N PRO A 21 49.99 -17.85 -3.92
CA PRO A 21 49.89 -17.26 -2.60
C PRO A 21 51.32 -17.18 -2.06
N VAL A 22 51.86 -15.97 -1.98
CA VAL A 22 53.04 -15.72 -1.15
C VAL A 22 52.56 -16.09 0.24
N TYR A 23 52.93 -17.28 0.70
CA TYR A 23 52.66 -17.74 2.04
C TYR A 23 53.25 -16.70 2.99
N ALA A 24 52.37 -15.81 3.47
CA ALA A 24 52.69 -14.90 4.55
C ALA A 24 53.14 -15.78 5.71
N GLY A 25 54.41 -15.67 6.10
CA GLY A 25 54.88 -16.29 7.34
C GLY A 25 53.98 -15.86 8.49
N ASN A 26 53.90 -16.68 9.54
CA ASN A 26 53.07 -16.41 10.71
C ASN A 26 53.57 -15.20 11.55
N LYS A 27 54.26 -14.24 10.95
CA LYS A 27 54.82 -13.07 11.61
C LYS A 27 54.47 -11.83 10.80
N PHE A 28 53.86 -10.86 11.46
CA PHE A 28 53.54 -9.55 10.90
C PHE A 28 54.26 -8.47 11.69
N TYR A 29 54.72 -7.44 11.01
CA TYR A 29 55.28 -6.26 11.64
C TYR A 29 54.14 -5.25 11.86
N ARG A 30 53.93 -4.83 13.11
CA ARG A 30 53.06 -3.72 13.48
C ARG A 30 53.93 -2.50 13.80
N TRP A 31 53.55 -1.33 13.30
CA TRP A 31 54.21 -0.08 13.67
C TRP A 31 53.20 1.07 13.70
N GLU A 32 53.57 2.13 14.37
CA GLU A 32 52.81 3.38 14.42
C GLU A 32 53.57 4.43 13.59
N ASP A 33 52.85 5.14 12.71
CA ASP A 33 53.45 6.23 11.93
C ASP A 33 53.49 7.55 12.71
N SER A 34 54.02 8.62 12.10
CA SER A 34 54.10 9.93 12.74
C SER A 34 52.74 10.57 13.06
N ASN A 35 51.65 10.04 12.51
CA ASN A 35 50.28 10.53 12.72
C ASN A 35 49.53 9.70 13.77
N GLY A 36 50.19 8.69 14.37
CA GLY A 36 49.57 7.78 15.33
C GLY A 36 48.75 6.65 14.70
N ALA A 37 48.83 6.46 13.38
CA ALA A 37 48.11 5.37 12.72
C ALA A 37 48.89 4.06 12.82
N ILE A 38 48.19 2.98 13.19
CA ILE A 38 48.75 1.64 13.31
C ILE A 38 48.68 0.92 11.97
N HIS A 39 49.82 0.42 11.49
CA HIS A 39 49.96 -0.32 10.25
C HIS A 39 50.42 -1.76 10.50
N TYR A 40 50.09 -2.65 9.57
CA TYR A 40 50.48 -4.06 9.60
C TYR A 40 51.06 -4.47 8.24
N SER A 41 52.20 -5.17 8.22
CA SER A 41 52.81 -5.66 6.98
C SER A 41 53.50 -7.01 7.21
N PRO A 42 53.46 -7.92 6.22
CA PRO A 42 54.29 -9.13 6.24
C PRO A 42 55.79 -8.82 6.10
N THR A 43 56.15 -7.65 5.57
CA THR A 43 57.54 -7.20 5.37
C THR A 43 57.89 -6.06 6.33
N LYS A 44 59.08 -6.12 6.93
CA LYS A 44 59.57 -5.11 7.87
C LYS A 44 59.61 -3.73 7.20
N PRO A 45 58.96 -2.70 7.75
CA PRO A 45 58.99 -1.35 7.19
C PRO A 45 60.36 -0.70 7.38
N TYR A 46 60.79 0.13 6.43
CA TYR A 46 62.03 0.90 6.52
C TYR A 46 61.78 2.26 7.20
N GLY A 47 62.73 2.70 8.03
CA GLY A 47 62.71 4.05 8.60
C GLY A 47 61.76 4.28 9.77
N VAL A 48 61.10 3.24 10.28
CA VAL A 48 60.19 3.35 11.43
C VAL A 48 60.90 3.04 12.75
N LYS A 49 60.64 3.85 13.78
CA LYS A 49 61.36 3.81 15.06
C LYS A 49 60.89 2.69 16.00
N SER A 50 59.60 2.35 16.02
CA SER A 50 59.06 1.22 16.78
C SER A 50 58.44 0.21 15.83
N ILE A 51 58.83 -1.06 15.96
CA ILE A 51 58.29 -2.15 15.17
C ILE A 51 58.05 -3.31 16.13
N ASP A 52 56.79 -3.67 16.32
CA ASP A 52 56.39 -4.87 17.05
C ASP A 52 56.29 -6.03 16.04
N VAL A 53 56.81 -7.20 16.42
CA VAL A 53 56.61 -8.43 15.63
C VAL A 53 55.46 -9.22 16.26
N ILE A 54 54.35 -9.32 15.55
CA ILE A 54 53.18 -10.08 15.93
C ILE A 54 53.29 -11.47 15.34
N ASP A 55 53.41 -12.47 16.21
CA ASP A 55 53.31 -13.86 15.80
C ASP A 55 51.82 -14.26 15.71
N THR A 56 51.37 -14.58 14.51
CA THR A 56 50.02 -15.07 14.21
C THR A 56 49.94 -16.59 14.22
N THR A 57 50.94 -17.29 14.79
CA THR A 57 50.79 -18.70 15.17
C THR A 57 49.78 -18.82 16.30
N PHE A 58 48.51 -18.87 15.91
CA PHE A 58 47.44 -19.21 16.84
C PHE A 58 47.59 -20.68 17.24
N SER A 59 47.54 -20.95 18.55
CA SER A 59 47.37 -22.33 19.04
C SER A 59 46.09 -22.93 18.46
N SER A 60 46.01 -24.27 18.42
CA SER A 60 44.80 -24.97 17.97
C SER A 60 43.53 -24.47 18.67
N LYS A 61 43.60 -24.22 19.98
CA LYS A 61 42.51 -23.64 20.77
C LYS A 61 42.15 -22.22 20.35
N GLN A 62 43.13 -21.37 20.02
CA GLN A 62 42.87 -20.02 19.53
C GLN A 62 42.24 -20.04 18.12
N LEU A 63 42.70 -20.93 17.24
CA LEU A 63 42.09 -21.10 15.91
C LEU A 63 40.65 -21.57 16.00
N GLU A 64 40.36 -22.51 16.91
CA GLU A 64 39.00 -22.98 17.15
C GLU A 64 38.10 -21.85 17.69
N ALA A 65 38.59 -21.05 18.64
CA ALA A 65 37.87 -19.89 19.16
C ALA A 65 37.60 -18.83 18.06
N ILE A 66 38.58 -18.55 17.20
CA ILE A 66 38.41 -17.62 16.07
C ILE A 66 37.38 -18.16 15.07
N LYS A 67 37.45 -19.45 14.71
CA LYS A 67 36.47 -20.09 13.82
C LYS A 67 35.07 -20.01 14.40
N LYS A 68 34.90 -20.36 15.68
CA LYS A 68 33.61 -20.30 16.37
C LYS A 68 33.06 -18.88 16.38
N SER A 69 33.87 -17.88 16.74
CA SER A 69 33.45 -16.47 16.75
C SER A 69 33.04 -15.99 15.35
N ASN A 70 33.76 -16.40 14.30
CA ASN A 70 33.39 -16.05 12.93
C ASN A 70 32.10 -16.73 12.47
N GLN A 71 31.87 -17.99 12.86
CA GLN A 71 30.61 -18.69 12.62
C GLN A 71 29.45 -17.99 13.32
N GLU A 72 29.57 -17.67 14.60
CA GLU A 72 28.55 -16.94 15.36
C GLU A 72 28.22 -15.57 14.72
N LYS A 73 29.24 -14.83 14.26
CA LYS A 73 29.03 -13.55 13.54
C LYS A 73 28.28 -13.76 12.22
N GLN A 74 28.61 -14.80 11.47
CA GLN A 74 27.94 -15.11 10.21
C GLN A 74 26.48 -15.53 10.43
N GLU A 75 26.22 -16.34 11.45
CA GLU A 75 24.86 -16.72 11.86
C GLU A 75 24.03 -15.50 12.25
N LEU A 76 24.57 -14.61 13.08
CA LEU A 76 23.89 -13.38 13.47
C LEU A 76 23.58 -12.48 12.26
N TYR A 77 24.53 -12.34 11.33
CA TYR A 77 24.32 -11.60 10.09
C TYR A 77 23.23 -12.23 9.22
N ASN A 78 23.17 -13.56 9.13
CA ASN A 78 22.13 -14.26 8.38
C ASN A 78 20.75 -14.04 9.00
N ILE A 79 20.64 -14.12 10.33
CA ILE A 79 19.39 -13.87 11.07
C ILE A 79 18.92 -12.42 10.83
N GLN A 80 19.79 -11.43 11.03
CA GLN A 80 19.44 -10.02 10.81
C GLN A 80 19.00 -9.73 9.37
N ASN A 81 19.61 -10.36 8.38
CA ASN A 81 19.19 -10.23 7.00
C ASN A 81 17.82 -10.86 6.74
N GLN A 82 17.52 -12.01 7.37
CA GLN A 82 16.20 -12.63 7.27
C GLN A 82 15.12 -11.74 7.88
N ASP A 83 15.37 -11.15 9.05
CA ASP A 83 14.44 -10.23 9.71
C ASP A 83 14.17 -8.99 8.85
N ARG A 84 15.23 -8.41 8.27
CA ARG A 84 15.10 -7.26 7.37
C ARG A 84 14.27 -7.60 6.13
N LEU A 85 14.51 -8.76 5.52
CA LEU A 85 13.75 -9.23 4.35
C LEU A 85 12.28 -9.50 4.70
N ALA A 86 12.00 -10.04 5.89
CA ALA A 86 10.64 -10.26 6.36
C ALA A 86 9.90 -8.93 6.57
N LEU A 87 10.55 -7.95 7.21
CA LEU A 87 10.00 -6.62 7.42
C LEU A 87 9.71 -5.91 6.09
N GLU A 88 10.63 -5.99 5.12
CA GLU A 88 10.44 -5.38 3.79
C GLU A 88 9.24 -6.00 3.06
N LYS A 89 9.08 -7.33 3.11
CA LYS A 89 7.90 -8.01 2.55
C LYS A 89 6.61 -7.59 3.22
N GLU A 90 6.61 -7.41 4.53
CA GLU A 90 5.43 -6.93 5.27
C GLU A 90 5.05 -5.50 4.85
N LEU A 91 6.03 -4.61 4.71
CA LEU A 91 5.81 -3.24 4.22
C LEU A 91 5.26 -3.24 2.79
N GLN A 92 5.83 -4.05 1.91
CA GLN A 92 5.34 -4.19 0.52
C GLN A 92 3.88 -4.66 0.51
N ARG A 93 3.55 -5.68 1.31
CA ARG A 93 2.16 -6.16 1.45
C ARG A 93 1.22 -5.05 1.94
N LYS A 94 1.61 -4.27 2.94
CA LYS A 94 0.79 -3.16 3.45
C LYS A 94 0.56 -2.09 2.39
N HIS A 95 1.60 -1.72 1.63
CA HIS A 95 1.48 -0.77 0.53
C HIS A 95 0.55 -1.29 -0.58
N GLU A 96 0.64 -2.58 -0.90
CA GLU A 96 -0.24 -3.20 -1.88
C GLU A 96 -1.70 -3.19 -1.43
N ILE A 97 -1.98 -3.58 -0.19
CA ILE A 97 -3.32 -3.49 0.42
C ILE A 97 -3.85 -2.06 0.36
N GLN A 98 -3.03 -1.06 0.73
CA GLN A 98 -3.46 0.34 0.69
C GLN A 98 -3.77 0.82 -0.73
N ARG A 99 -2.98 0.40 -1.73
CA ARG A 99 -3.24 0.70 -3.13
C ARG A 99 -4.54 0.06 -3.62
N LEU A 100 -4.76 -1.21 -3.30
CA LEU A 100 -5.99 -1.93 -3.64
C LEU A 100 -7.20 -1.28 -2.98
N GLN A 101 -7.09 -0.94 -1.70
CA GLN A 101 -8.12 -0.20 -0.96
C GLN A 101 -8.47 1.10 -1.65
N THR A 102 -7.48 1.89 -2.04
CA THR A 102 -7.71 3.17 -2.72
C THR A 102 -8.42 2.96 -4.06
N CYS A 103 -8.04 1.94 -4.84
CA CYS A 103 -8.73 1.62 -6.09
C CYS A 103 -10.19 1.25 -5.86
N VAL A 104 -10.44 0.38 -4.88
CA VAL A 104 -11.79 -0.09 -4.54
C VAL A 104 -12.65 1.08 -4.06
N ASP A 105 -12.12 1.93 -3.18
CA ASP A 105 -12.82 3.11 -2.68
C ASP A 105 -13.25 4.05 -3.82
N ILE A 106 -12.33 4.38 -4.74
CA ILE A 106 -12.62 5.22 -5.92
C ILE A 106 -13.65 4.54 -6.83
N THR A 107 -13.54 3.23 -7.03
CA THR A 107 -14.45 2.48 -7.91
C THR A 107 -15.86 2.47 -7.34
N PHE A 108 -16.02 2.18 -6.04
CA PHE A 108 -17.33 2.21 -5.39
C PHE A 108 -17.94 3.61 -5.36
N ASP A 109 -17.13 4.66 -5.14
CA ASP A 109 -17.62 6.04 -5.19
C ASP A 109 -18.12 6.41 -6.60
N LYS A 110 -17.33 6.07 -7.64
CA LYS A 110 -17.73 6.26 -9.03
C LYS A 110 -19.03 5.51 -9.37
N MET A 111 -19.16 4.27 -8.94
CA MET A 111 -20.40 3.51 -9.13
C MET A 111 -21.57 4.12 -8.38
N SER A 112 -21.37 4.57 -7.14
CA SER A 112 -22.40 5.25 -6.36
C SER A 112 -22.91 6.51 -7.06
N TYR A 113 -21.98 7.31 -7.59
CA TYR A 113 -22.31 8.48 -8.39
C TYR A 113 -23.08 8.14 -9.67
N GLN A 114 -22.60 7.16 -10.44
CA GLN A 114 -23.26 6.73 -11.68
C GLN A 114 -24.65 6.15 -11.43
N LYS A 115 -24.83 5.39 -10.34
CA LYS A 115 -26.13 4.87 -9.91
C LYS A 115 -27.11 6.01 -9.63
N ARG A 116 -26.71 7.00 -8.83
CA ARG A 116 -27.55 8.20 -8.57
C ARG A 116 -27.96 8.89 -9.86
N HIS A 117 -27.03 9.07 -10.79
CA HIS A 117 -27.32 9.71 -12.07
C HIS A 117 -28.31 8.89 -12.94
N ILE A 118 -28.24 7.56 -12.89
CA ILE A 118 -29.22 6.68 -13.56
C ILE A 118 -30.61 6.86 -12.93
N ASP A 119 -30.68 6.90 -11.59
CA ASP A 119 -31.94 7.09 -10.86
C ASP A 119 -32.53 8.48 -11.12
N ASP A 120 -31.72 9.54 -11.07
CA ASP A 120 -32.14 10.93 -11.35
C ASP A 120 -32.68 11.08 -12.78
N ASN A 121 -31.99 10.48 -13.76
CA ASN A 121 -32.46 10.47 -15.15
C ASN A 121 -33.78 9.71 -15.29
N SER A 122 -33.95 8.59 -14.59
CA SER A 122 -35.21 7.84 -14.59
C SER A 122 -36.34 8.67 -14.00
N ILE A 123 -36.12 9.35 -12.87
CA ILE A 123 -37.11 10.25 -12.26
C ILE A 123 -37.51 11.35 -13.24
N LYS A 124 -36.53 12.00 -13.88
CA LYS A 124 -36.78 13.04 -14.88
C LYS A 124 -37.63 12.53 -16.04
N GLN A 125 -37.30 11.36 -16.60
CA GLN A 125 -38.06 10.77 -17.70
C GLN A 125 -39.50 10.39 -17.30
N LYS A 126 -39.72 9.92 -16.06
CA LYS A 126 -41.08 9.66 -15.55
C LYS A 126 -41.91 10.93 -15.46
N LEU A 127 -41.33 12.02 -14.97
CA LEU A 127 -41.99 13.33 -14.93
C LEU A 127 -42.34 13.82 -16.35
N ASP A 128 -41.47 13.58 -17.33
CA ASP A 128 -41.75 13.88 -18.74
C ASP A 128 -42.91 13.02 -19.30
N CYS A 129 -42.95 11.72 -18.96
CA CYS A 129 -44.06 10.83 -19.31
C CYS A 129 -45.39 11.34 -18.72
N GLU A 130 -45.38 11.74 -17.44
CA GLU A 130 -46.54 12.28 -16.75
C GLU A 130 -47.04 13.56 -17.41
N TYR A 131 -46.13 14.52 -17.63
CA TYR A 131 -46.46 15.78 -18.29
C TYR A 131 -47.10 15.58 -19.67
N LYS A 132 -46.58 14.63 -20.45
CA LYS A 132 -47.01 14.39 -21.84
C LYS A 132 -48.32 13.59 -21.96
N TYR A 133 -48.47 12.51 -21.19
CA TYR A 133 -49.55 11.54 -21.40
C TYR A 133 -50.62 11.55 -20.31
N ASN A 134 -50.28 11.91 -19.05
CA ASN A 134 -51.26 11.96 -17.97
C ASN A 134 -52.23 13.13 -18.19
N ARG A 135 -51.70 14.31 -18.56
CA ARG A 135 -52.52 15.50 -18.86
C ARG A 135 -53.49 15.30 -20.03
N THR A 136 -53.14 14.46 -20.99
CA THR A 136 -53.97 14.16 -22.16
C THR A 136 -54.90 12.95 -21.96
N LYS A 137 -54.97 12.40 -20.73
CA LYS A 137 -55.76 11.22 -20.34
C LYS A 137 -55.45 9.97 -21.20
N GLN A 138 -54.22 9.84 -21.68
CA GLN A 138 -53.77 8.69 -22.49
C GLN A 138 -53.10 7.63 -21.61
N SER A 139 -53.88 6.99 -20.72
CA SER A 139 -53.37 6.05 -19.70
C SER A 139 -52.48 4.95 -20.27
N ALA A 140 -52.91 4.27 -21.34
CA ALA A 140 -52.14 3.20 -21.96
C ALA A 140 -50.75 3.67 -22.47
N LYS A 141 -50.64 4.90 -22.98
CA LYS A 141 -49.35 5.45 -23.44
C LYS A 141 -48.48 5.90 -22.28
N TYR A 142 -49.10 6.39 -21.20
CA TYR A 142 -48.39 6.70 -19.96
C TYR A 142 -47.76 5.43 -19.37
N ASP A 143 -48.54 4.35 -19.22
CA ASP A 143 -48.07 3.08 -18.68
C ASP A 143 -46.92 2.50 -19.52
N GLN A 144 -47.06 2.53 -20.85
CA GLN A 144 -46.00 2.10 -21.76
C GLN A 144 -44.72 2.94 -21.61
N CYS A 145 -44.86 4.26 -21.44
CA CYS A 145 -43.73 5.18 -21.23
C CYS A 145 -43.00 4.85 -19.92
N ILE A 146 -43.74 4.66 -18.81
CA ILE A 146 -43.16 4.31 -17.50
C ILE A 146 -42.44 2.96 -17.55
N LEU A 147 -43.04 1.95 -18.19
CA LEU A 147 -42.41 0.63 -18.35
C LEU A 147 -41.10 0.71 -19.15
N GLN A 148 -41.05 1.54 -20.18
CA GLN A 148 -39.82 1.75 -20.95
C GLN A 148 -38.73 2.42 -20.09
N VAL A 149 -39.08 3.45 -19.32
CA VAL A 149 -38.14 4.14 -18.42
C VAL A 149 -37.56 3.19 -17.36
N GLU A 150 -38.37 2.32 -16.76
CA GLU A 150 -37.87 1.32 -15.80
C GLU A 150 -37.00 0.25 -16.45
N SER A 151 -37.38 -0.22 -17.64
CA SER A 151 -36.57 -1.17 -18.41
C SER A 151 -35.19 -0.60 -18.72
N ASP A 152 -35.12 0.65 -19.17
CA ASP A 152 -33.86 1.35 -19.46
C ASP A 152 -33.05 1.59 -18.19
N ARG A 153 -33.69 1.96 -17.08
CA ARG A 153 -33.04 2.09 -15.77
C ARG A 153 -32.36 0.79 -15.35
N LEU A 154 -33.08 -0.33 -15.37
CA LEU A 154 -32.56 -1.65 -15.00
C LEU A 154 -31.42 -2.10 -15.92
N LYS A 155 -31.55 -1.86 -17.23
CA LYS A 155 -30.50 -2.16 -18.20
C LYS A 155 -29.21 -1.39 -17.90
N ASN A 156 -29.31 -0.09 -17.61
CA ASN A 156 -28.17 0.75 -17.30
C ASN A 156 -27.50 0.36 -15.96
N LEU A 157 -28.29 0.01 -14.95
CA LEU A 157 -27.77 -0.51 -13.68
C LEU A 157 -27.00 -1.82 -13.88
N LYS A 158 -27.51 -2.74 -14.70
CA LYS A 158 -26.84 -4.01 -15.01
C LYS A 158 -25.49 -3.80 -15.73
N ILE A 159 -25.42 -2.84 -16.66
CA ILE A 159 -24.16 -2.48 -17.34
C ILE A 159 -23.15 -1.90 -16.34
N LEU A 160 -23.62 -1.07 -15.40
CA LEU A 160 -22.77 -0.47 -14.37
C LEU A 160 -22.12 -1.55 -13.48
N GLU A 161 -22.88 -2.54 -13.03
CA GLU A 161 -22.36 -3.64 -12.21
C GLU A 161 -21.27 -4.46 -12.92
N GLN A 162 -21.40 -4.66 -14.23
CA GLN A 162 -20.40 -5.39 -15.02
C GLN A 162 -19.05 -4.65 -15.12
N SER A 163 -19.04 -3.32 -14.96
CA SER A 163 -17.83 -2.49 -15.07
C SER A 163 -16.99 -2.42 -13.78
N ALA A 164 -17.45 -3.04 -12.68
CA ALA A 164 -16.87 -2.90 -11.35
C ALA A 164 -15.53 -3.64 -11.12
N ASN A 165 -15.16 -4.60 -11.98
CA ASN A 165 -14.13 -5.60 -11.68
C ASN A 165 -12.71 -5.22 -12.16
N HIS A 166 -12.25 -3.99 -11.94
CA HIS A 166 -10.95 -3.53 -12.47
C HIS A 166 -9.84 -3.32 -11.44
N CYS A 167 -10.09 -3.54 -10.14
CA CYS A 167 -9.09 -3.29 -9.10
C CYS A 167 -8.18 -4.48 -8.77
N PHE A 168 -8.62 -5.71 -9.04
CA PHE A 168 -7.88 -6.93 -8.72
C PHE A 168 -7.32 -7.55 -10.00
N ASN A 169 -6.09 -8.05 -9.94
CA ASN A 169 -5.48 -8.82 -11.03
C ASN A 169 -5.43 -10.32 -10.65
N ASN A 170 -5.13 -11.18 -11.62
CA ASN A 170 -5.08 -12.65 -11.42
C ASN A 170 -3.93 -13.10 -10.48
N ILE A 171 -3.09 -12.18 -10.01
CA ILE A 171 -1.90 -12.44 -9.18
C ILE A 171 -2.13 -11.96 -7.74
N THR A 172 -3.17 -11.16 -7.49
CA THR A 172 -3.47 -10.63 -6.17
C THR A 172 -3.90 -11.77 -5.25
N ASP A 173 -3.24 -11.88 -4.10
CA ASP A 173 -3.58 -12.91 -3.11
C ASP A 173 -5.03 -12.72 -2.62
N GLN A 174 -5.78 -13.81 -2.60
CA GLN A 174 -7.17 -13.86 -2.14
C GLN A 174 -7.30 -13.29 -0.71
N SER A 175 -6.30 -13.51 0.14
CA SER A 175 -6.30 -12.96 1.51
C SER A 175 -6.33 -11.43 1.53
N MET A 176 -5.64 -10.76 0.61
CA MET A 176 -5.64 -9.30 0.48
C MET A 176 -6.96 -8.80 -0.13
N ILE A 177 -7.52 -9.55 -1.08
CA ILE A 177 -8.83 -9.23 -1.67
C ILE A 177 -9.90 -9.24 -0.57
N ASP A 178 -9.92 -10.29 0.26
CA ASP A 178 -10.88 -10.41 1.35
C ASP A 178 -10.70 -9.31 2.41
N GLU A 179 -9.45 -8.95 2.74
CA GLU A 179 -9.15 -7.85 3.66
C GLU A 179 -9.67 -6.50 3.14
N VAL A 180 -9.41 -6.17 1.87
CA VAL A 180 -9.85 -4.91 1.25
C VAL A 180 -11.37 -4.86 1.10
N MET A 181 -11.98 -5.98 0.72
CA MET A 181 -13.43 -6.06 0.49
C MET A 181 -14.23 -6.15 1.80
N LYS A 182 -13.61 -6.46 2.94
CA LYS A 182 -14.29 -6.58 4.23
C LYS A 182 -15.12 -5.34 4.56
N LYS A 183 -14.56 -4.14 4.36
CA LYS A 183 -15.24 -2.84 4.58
C LYS A 183 -16.53 -2.69 3.75
N TYR A 184 -16.59 -3.31 2.58
CA TYR A 184 -17.72 -3.21 1.65
C TYR A 184 -18.73 -4.35 1.81
N ARG A 185 -18.31 -5.50 2.32
CA ARG A 185 -19.22 -6.61 2.67
C ARG A 185 -19.98 -6.34 3.97
N GLU A 186 -19.36 -5.61 4.90
CA GLU A 186 -19.92 -5.27 6.21
C GLU A 186 -20.72 -3.95 6.22
N ALA A 187 -20.93 -3.31 5.05
CA ALA A 187 -21.81 -2.15 4.98
C ALA A 187 -23.18 -2.52 5.56
N PRO A 188 -23.72 -1.70 6.48
CA PRO A 188 -24.84 -2.11 7.31
C PRO A 188 -26.00 -2.52 6.42
N THR A 189 -26.45 -3.76 6.59
CA THR A 189 -27.87 -4.05 6.44
C THR A 189 -28.57 -2.94 7.19
N ILE A 190 -29.23 -2.02 6.46
CA ILE A 190 -30.14 -1.07 7.06
C ILE A 190 -31.03 -1.94 7.93
N LYS A 191 -30.89 -1.84 9.25
CA LYS A 191 -31.79 -2.53 10.17
C LYS A 191 -33.17 -2.09 9.72
N ALA A 192 -34.03 -3.06 9.40
CA ALA A 192 -35.35 -2.82 8.83
C ALA A 192 -36.17 -1.79 9.63
N ASP A 193 -35.76 -1.52 10.86
CA ASP A 193 -36.32 -0.55 11.79
C ASP A 193 -36.18 0.93 11.35
N ASP A 194 -35.19 1.31 10.52
CA ASP A 194 -34.99 2.71 10.08
C ASP A 194 -35.74 3.08 8.78
N MET A 195 -36.40 2.13 8.11
CA MET A 195 -37.26 2.42 6.94
C MET A 195 -38.68 2.88 7.32
N SER A 196 -39.01 2.98 8.61
CA SER A 196 -40.36 3.37 9.07
C SER A 196 -40.65 4.88 9.00
N MET A 197 -39.68 5.72 8.62
CA MET A 197 -39.82 7.18 8.64
C MET A 197 -40.20 7.81 7.29
N MET A 198 -40.35 7.01 6.22
CA MET A 198 -40.82 7.49 4.91
C MET A 198 -42.21 6.94 4.58
N ASN A 199 -43.21 7.32 5.38
CA ASN A 199 -44.60 7.23 4.96
C ASN A 199 -45.15 8.65 4.72
N PRO A 200 -45.21 9.13 3.46
CA PRO A 200 -45.83 10.41 3.15
C PRO A 200 -47.34 10.20 3.01
N ASN A 201 -48.02 9.93 4.12
CA ASN A 201 -49.48 9.90 4.16
C ASN A 201 -49.99 10.26 5.55
N GLN A 202 -49.77 11.52 5.92
CA GLN A 202 -50.56 12.21 6.93
C GLN A 202 -50.72 13.64 6.45
N GLY A 203 -51.77 13.85 5.67
CA GLY A 203 -52.41 15.15 5.60
C GLY A 203 -53.12 15.35 6.92
N ASP A 204 -52.75 16.40 7.64
CA ASP A 204 -53.59 16.94 8.71
C ASP A 204 -53.77 18.43 8.46
N GLU A 205 -55.04 18.77 8.48
CA GLU A 205 -55.65 20.08 8.40
C GLU A 205 -55.06 21.08 9.39
N ALA A 206 -55.21 22.35 9.01
CA ALA A 206 -54.87 23.51 9.81
C ALA A 206 -55.63 23.56 11.14
N ASP A 207 -54.97 24.00 12.21
CA ASP A 207 -55.59 24.99 13.10
C ASP A 207 -54.58 25.79 13.96
N ASN A 208 -54.70 27.11 13.80
CA ASN A 208 -54.59 28.23 14.73
C ASN A 208 -53.61 28.27 15.94
N ASP A 209 -52.76 29.31 15.88
CA ASP A 209 -52.64 30.43 16.86
C ASP A 209 -51.78 30.29 18.16
N LYS A 210 -50.73 31.14 18.19
CA LYS A 210 -50.09 31.84 19.34
C LYS A 210 -49.12 31.10 20.32
N PRO A 211 -48.29 31.84 21.10
CA PRO A 211 -47.19 32.73 20.71
C PRO A 211 -45.82 32.37 21.36
N GLN A 212 -44.80 33.09 20.87
CA GLN A 212 -43.40 33.17 21.32
C GLN A 212 -43.09 32.90 22.81
N LYS A 213 -42.04 32.09 23.04
CA LYS A 213 -41.20 32.21 24.23
C LYS A 213 -39.71 32.24 23.87
N LYS A 214 -39.07 33.24 24.45
CA LYS A 214 -37.73 33.79 24.26
C LYS A 214 -36.73 33.10 25.21
N LEU A 215 -35.44 33.27 24.94
CA LEU A 215 -34.25 32.94 25.77
C LEU A 215 -33.90 31.44 25.84
N ARG A 216 -32.63 31.00 25.79
CA ARG A 216 -31.40 31.62 26.27
C ARG A 216 -30.16 30.94 25.67
N THR A 217 -29.13 31.75 25.51
CA THR A 217 -27.70 31.46 25.31
C THR A 217 -27.11 30.42 26.28
N SER A 218 -26.09 29.65 25.85
CA SER A 218 -24.72 29.74 26.41
C SER A 218 -23.82 28.56 26.01
N SER A 219 -22.76 28.89 25.29
CA SER A 219 -21.37 28.43 25.41
C SER A 219 -21.04 27.24 26.34
N LYS A 220 -20.25 26.29 25.80
CA LYS A 220 -18.91 26.01 26.37
C LYS A 220 -17.98 25.27 25.40
N ASN A 221 -17.06 26.07 24.87
CA ASN A 221 -15.79 25.70 24.29
C ASN A 221 -14.87 25.19 25.42
N LYS A 222 -14.15 24.07 25.23
CA LYS A 222 -13.06 23.66 26.12
C LYS A 222 -11.97 22.92 25.34
N ASN A 223 -11.08 23.72 24.74
CA ASN A 223 -9.71 23.35 24.47
C ASN A 223 -9.02 22.97 25.79
N LYS A 224 -8.28 21.85 25.79
CA LYS A 224 -7.23 21.61 26.78
C LYS A 224 -6.02 20.97 26.10
N SER A 225 -5.17 21.85 25.58
CA SER A 225 -3.76 21.60 25.32
C SER A 225 -3.05 21.32 26.65
N LYS A 226 -2.18 20.31 26.68
CA LYS A 226 -1.12 20.21 27.68
C LYS A 226 0.13 19.61 27.02
N ALA A 227 1.00 20.50 26.59
CA ALA A 227 2.42 20.25 26.38
C ALA A 227 3.16 20.86 27.58
N LYS A 228 4.12 20.13 28.14
CA LYS A 228 5.22 20.60 29.01
C LYS A 228 6.23 19.43 29.07
N GLU A 229 7.40 19.55 28.43
CA GLU A 229 8.72 19.90 29.05
C GLU A 229 9.09 18.89 30.16
N GLU A 230 10.32 18.41 30.34
CA GLU A 230 11.68 18.85 30.03
C GLU A 230 12.59 17.65 30.37
N SER A 231 13.63 17.37 29.59
CA SER A 231 15.03 17.64 29.96
C SER A 231 15.54 16.91 31.21
N LYS A 232 16.26 15.80 30.96
CA LYS A 232 17.56 15.49 31.57
C LYS A 232 18.32 14.51 30.68
#